data_AF-S9Q7T5-F1
#
_entry.id   AF-S9Q7T5-F1
#
_cell.length_a   1.000
_cell.length_b   1.000
_cell.length_c   1.000
_cell.angle_alpha   90.00
_cell.angle_beta   90.00
_cell.angle_gamma   90.00
#
_symmetry.space_group_name_H-M   'P 1'
#
loop_
_entity.id
_entity.type
_entity.pdbx_description
1 polymer ?
#
loop_
_entity_poly.entity_id
_entity_poly.type
_entity_poly.pdbx_seq_one_letter_code
_entity_poly.pdbx_strand_id
1 'polypeptide(L)'
;MRHADVSLVLERRYRSIAEQRLLLPNTTSIRGENFILMIAQEARAPGVGRFSPGLLLARNDGPPEPFVDFDGQPTSSRQDTLGWLHWSQWTNGTDLTCVLAFRQLDATDRILPGKSSALDMMLRNCLYGTAEEALEPLIDIHTGYAAIAEHPNGNQRMLSPLAGPRP
;
A
#
# COMPACT_ATOMS: atom_id res chain seq x y z
N MET A 1 17.84 11.44 3.28
CA MET A 1 16.45 10.97 3.30
C MET A 1 16.48 9.50 3.68
N ARG A 2 15.75 9.09 4.72
CA ARG A 2 15.64 7.67 5.12
C ARG A 2 14.41 7.12 4.41
N HIS A 3 14.61 6.16 3.52
CA HIS A 3 13.52 5.45 2.84
C HIS A 3 12.82 4.50 3.81
N ALA A 4 11.60 4.07 3.48
CA ALA A 4 10.92 3.03 4.24
C ALA A 4 11.65 1.68 4.07
N ASP A 5 12.25 1.16 5.13
CA ASP A 5 12.92 -0.15 5.14
C ASP A 5 11.88 -1.28 5.07
N VAL A 6 11.64 -1.83 3.89
CA VAL A 6 10.73 -2.97 3.70
C VAL A 6 11.32 -4.22 4.36
N SER A 7 10.60 -4.80 5.32
CA SER A 7 11.08 -5.94 6.12
C SER A 7 10.74 -7.32 5.52
N LEU A 8 9.64 -7.43 4.76
CA LEU A 8 9.22 -8.68 4.11
C LEU A 8 8.34 -8.39 2.89
N VAL A 9 8.47 -9.21 1.85
CA VAL A 9 7.57 -9.22 0.69
C VAL A 9 6.91 -10.59 0.57
N LEU A 10 5.58 -10.64 0.57
CA LEU A 10 4.80 -11.84 0.24
C LEU A 10 4.09 -11.62 -1.09
N GLU A 11 4.29 -12.53 -2.05
CA GLU A 11 3.63 -12.50 -3.35
C GLU A 11 2.68 -13.70 -3.50
N ARG A 12 1.45 -13.43 -3.95
CA ARG A 12 0.49 -14.47 -4.34
C ARG A 12 -0.01 -14.18 -5.75
N ARG A 13 0.23 -15.13 -6.67
CA ARG A 13 -0.34 -15.12 -8.02
C ARG A 13 -1.42 -16.18 -8.14
N TYR A 14 -2.63 -15.77 -8.50
CA TYR A 14 -3.71 -16.70 -8.85
C TYR A 14 -4.52 -16.15 -10.02
N ARG A 15 -4.44 -16.85 -11.17
CA ARG A 15 -5.04 -16.43 -12.44
C ARG A 15 -4.57 -15.01 -12.84
N SER A 16 -5.50 -14.08 -13.01
CA SER A 16 -5.30 -12.69 -13.44
C SER A 16 -5.02 -11.71 -12.28
N ILE A 17 -4.90 -12.21 -11.05
CA ILE A 17 -4.69 -11.38 -9.87
C ILE A 17 -3.27 -11.61 -9.36
N ALA A 18 -2.49 -10.52 -9.31
CA ALA A 18 -1.22 -10.49 -8.61
C ALA A 18 -1.39 -9.66 -7.33
N GLU A 19 -1.13 -10.29 -6.19
CA GLU A 19 -1.18 -9.67 -4.88
C GLU A 19 0.22 -9.61 -4.28
N GLN A 20 0.55 -8.49 -3.67
CA GLN A 20 1.82 -8.28 -2.98
C GLN A 20 1.60 -7.56 -1.65
N ARG A 21 2.20 -8.07 -0.58
CA ARG A 21 2.20 -7.44 0.74
C ARG A 21 3.63 -7.06 1.13
N LEU A 22 3.87 -5.78 1.39
CA LEU A 22 5.12 -5.24 1.90
C LEU A 22 4.95 -4.97 3.39
N LEU A 23 5.76 -5.58 4.25
CA LEU A 23 5.82 -5.20 5.66
C LEU A 23 6.76 -4.02 5.84
N LEU A 24 6.31 -3.04 6.61
CA LEU A 24 7.06 -1.84 6.96
C LEU A 24 7.54 -1.94 8.42
N PRO A 25 8.55 -1.17 8.83
CA PRO A 25 8.99 -1.16 10.21
C PRO A 25 7.85 -0.75 11.13
N ASN A 26 7.65 -1.51 12.20
CA ASN A 26 6.69 -1.19 13.24
C ASN A 26 7.43 -0.88 14.54
N THR A 27 7.56 0.40 14.86
CA THR A 27 8.22 0.89 16.07
C THR A 27 7.22 1.22 17.17
N THR A 28 5.97 0.77 17.03
CA THR A 28 4.86 1.11 17.94
C THR A 28 4.36 -0.11 18.70
N SER A 29 3.64 0.12 19.80
CA SER A 29 2.98 -0.93 20.57
C SER A 29 1.59 -1.33 20.05
N ILE A 30 1.11 -0.73 18.94
CA ILE A 30 -0.20 -1.06 18.37
C ILE A 30 -0.15 -2.44 17.72
N ARG A 31 -1.11 -3.29 18.10
CA ARG A 31 -1.27 -4.65 17.57
C ARG A 31 -1.37 -4.64 16.04
N GLY A 32 -0.64 -5.55 15.40
CA GLY A 32 -0.62 -5.73 13.96
C GLY A 32 0.53 -5.01 13.27
N GLU A 33 0.86 -5.43 12.06
CA GLU A 33 2.02 -4.94 11.31
C GLU A 33 1.72 -3.61 10.60
N ASN A 34 2.76 -2.80 10.38
CA ASN A 34 2.70 -1.78 9.35
C ASN A 34 2.89 -2.46 7.99
N PHE A 35 2.07 -2.13 7.01
CA PHE A 35 2.15 -2.80 5.71
C PHE A 35 1.55 -1.98 4.56
N ILE A 36 1.98 -2.31 3.34
CA ILE A 36 1.29 -1.99 2.09
C ILE A 36 0.78 -3.29 1.47
N LEU A 37 -0.51 -3.37 1.17
CA LEU A 37 -1.14 -4.43 0.38
C LEU A 37 -1.45 -3.87 -1.01
N MET A 38 -1.02 -4.60 -2.04
CA MET A 38 -1.19 -4.22 -3.43
C MET A 38 -1.90 -5.35 -4.18
N ILE A 39 -2.84 -4.98 -5.04
CA ILE A 39 -3.60 -5.93 -5.87
C ILE A 39 -3.65 -5.38 -7.29
N ALA A 40 -2.98 -6.08 -8.21
CA ALA A 40 -3.06 -5.80 -9.62
C ALA A 40 -4.34 -6.39 -10.22
N GLN A 41 -5.07 -5.59 -10.99
CA GLN A 41 -6.29 -6.00 -11.68
C GLN A 41 -6.08 -6.00 -13.20
N GLU A 42 -6.47 -7.09 -13.86
CA GLU A 42 -6.63 -7.13 -15.31
C GLU A 42 -7.96 -6.47 -15.69
N ALA A 43 -7.89 -5.39 -16.48
CA ALA A 43 -8.99 -4.69 -17.15
C ALA A 43 -10.32 -4.59 -16.36
N ARG A 44 -10.49 -3.51 -15.58
CA ARG A 44 -11.79 -3.17 -15.01
C ARG A 44 -12.68 -2.48 -16.06
N ALA A 45 -13.97 -2.82 -16.06
CA ALA A 45 -14.96 -2.15 -16.91
C ALA A 45 -14.94 -0.62 -16.67
N PRO A 46 -15.10 0.20 -17.74
CA PRO A 46 -15.08 1.66 -17.63
C PRO A 46 -16.27 2.13 -16.77
N GLY A 47 -15.99 2.91 -15.71
CA GLY A 47 -17.04 3.52 -14.86
C GLY A 47 -16.80 3.55 -13.35
N VAL A 48 -15.64 3.13 -12.84
CA VAL A 48 -15.37 3.12 -11.39
C VAL A 48 -14.66 4.40 -10.96
N GLY A 49 -15.43 5.48 -10.84
CA GLY A 49 -14.97 6.78 -10.28
C GLY A 49 -15.22 6.94 -8.79
N ARG A 50 -15.63 5.88 -8.08
CA ARG A 50 -15.92 5.94 -6.64
C ARG A 50 -14.92 5.09 -5.87
N PHE A 51 -14.23 5.71 -4.92
CA PHE A 51 -13.42 5.04 -3.92
C PHE A 51 -14.21 3.86 -3.31
N SER A 52 -13.65 2.64 -3.41
CA SER A 52 -14.27 1.44 -2.87
C SER A 52 -13.18 0.56 -2.22
N PRO A 53 -12.98 0.65 -0.90
CA PRO A 53 -11.94 -0.10 -0.20
C PRO A 53 -12.29 -1.58 -0.01
N GLY A 54 -13.52 -2.00 -0.35
CA GLY A 54 -14.05 -3.32 -0.02
C GLY A 54 -13.21 -4.50 -0.50
N LEU A 55 -12.61 -4.42 -1.70
CA LEU A 55 -11.72 -5.48 -2.19
C LEU A 55 -10.46 -5.62 -1.33
N LEU A 56 -9.80 -4.50 -1.02
CA LEU A 56 -8.56 -4.48 -0.23
C LEU A 56 -8.83 -4.93 1.21
N LEU A 57 -9.92 -4.46 1.82
CA LEU A 57 -10.34 -4.88 3.15
C LEU A 57 -10.64 -6.38 3.19
N ALA A 58 -11.42 -6.90 2.25
CA ALA A 58 -11.72 -8.33 2.18
C ALA A 58 -10.46 -9.20 2.00
N ARG A 59 -9.45 -8.69 1.30
CA ARG A 59 -8.17 -9.39 1.05
C ARG A 59 -7.21 -9.35 2.25
N ASN A 60 -7.39 -8.40 3.15
CA ASN A 60 -6.69 -8.35 4.43
C ASN A 60 -7.46 -9.06 5.56
N ASP A 61 -8.49 -9.84 5.24
CA ASP A 61 -9.39 -10.49 6.22
C ASP A 61 -10.13 -9.48 7.11
N GLY A 62 -10.43 -8.30 6.56
CA GLY A 62 -11.13 -7.19 7.21
C GLY A 62 -10.24 -5.99 7.50
N PRO A 63 -10.81 -4.93 8.12
CA PRO A 63 -10.05 -3.78 8.57
C PRO A 63 -9.02 -4.16 9.66
N PRO A 64 -7.75 -3.74 9.52
CA PRO A 64 -6.73 -4.00 10.54
C PRO A 64 -6.97 -3.12 11.78
N GLU A 65 -6.49 -3.55 12.94
CA GLU A 65 -6.42 -2.66 14.12
C GLU A 65 -5.59 -1.40 13.83
N PRO A 66 -5.97 -0.22 14.39
CA PRO A 66 -7.12 0.05 15.26
C PRO A 66 -8.42 0.43 14.49
N PHE A 67 -8.52 0.05 13.22
CA PHE A 67 -9.58 0.44 12.30
C PHE A 67 -10.71 -0.58 12.18
N VAL A 68 -10.92 -1.43 13.19
CA VAL A 68 -11.91 -2.52 13.14
C VAL A 68 -13.35 -2.06 12.83
N ASP A 69 -13.67 -0.80 13.13
CA ASP A 69 -14.93 -0.13 12.76
C ASP A 69 -14.70 0.93 11.67
N PHE A 70 -14.06 0.55 10.57
CA PHE A 70 -13.65 1.46 9.51
C PHE A 70 -14.83 2.25 8.90
N ASP A 71 -15.99 1.62 8.73
CA ASP A 71 -17.17 2.26 8.13
C ASP A 71 -17.71 3.44 8.99
N GLY A 72 -17.43 3.43 10.30
CA GLY A 72 -17.77 4.52 11.22
C GLY A 72 -16.70 5.62 11.32
N GLN A 73 -15.52 5.46 10.71
CA GLN A 73 -14.43 6.41 10.87
C GLN A 73 -14.50 7.57 9.85
N PRO A 74 -14.17 8.80 10.29
CA PRO A 74 -13.96 9.91 9.37
C PRO A 74 -12.91 9.53 8.30
N THR A 75 -13.22 9.86 7.06
CA THR A 75 -12.32 9.64 5.92
C THR A 75 -11.92 10.99 5.32
N SER A 76 -10.63 11.22 5.25
CA SER A 76 -10.00 12.35 4.56
C SER A 76 -9.62 11.96 3.14
N SER A 77 -9.48 12.95 2.25
CA SER A 77 -9.13 12.74 0.85
C SER A 77 -8.23 13.86 0.35
N ARG A 78 -7.23 13.50 -0.47
CA ARG A 78 -6.30 14.44 -1.11
C ARG A 78 -5.97 13.95 -2.51
N GLN A 79 -5.89 14.87 -3.46
CA GLN A 79 -5.39 14.56 -4.81
C GLN A 79 -3.91 14.95 -4.90
N ASP A 80 -3.09 14.07 -5.46
CA ASP A 80 -1.68 14.32 -5.77
C ASP A 80 -1.36 13.90 -7.22
N THR A 81 -0.09 13.85 -7.59
CA THR A 81 0.36 13.48 -8.94
C THR A 81 0.04 12.04 -9.33
N LEU A 82 -0.22 11.16 -8.35
CA LEU A 82 -0.60 9.76 -8.49
C LEU A 82 -2.11 9.55 -8.29
N GLY A 83 -2.91 10.62 -8.42
CA GLY A 83 -4.37 10.57 -8.31
C GLY A 83 -4.90 10.78 -6.89
N TRP A 84 -6.05 10.17 -6.58
CA TRP A 84 -6.70 10.35 -5.28
C TRP A 84 -6.14 9.40 -4.22
N LEU A 85 -5.85 9.96 -3.05
CA LEU A 85 -5.48 9.27 -1.83
C LEU A 85 -6.59 9.50 -0.79
N HIS A 86 -7.14 8.42 -0.26
CA HIS A 86 -8.16 8.44 0.79
C HIS A 86 -7.60 7.80 2.06
N TRP A 87 -7.88 8.34 3.24
CA TRP A 87 -7.42 7.71 4.49
C TRP A 87 -8.31 8.03 5.67
N SER A 88 -8.32 7.11 6.63
CA SER A 88 -8.80 7.35 7.99
C SER A 88 -7.62 7.43 8.95
N GLN A 89 -7.79 8.23 9.98
CA GLN A 89 -6.78 8.45 11.02
C GLN A 89 -7.31 7.98 12.37
N TRP A 90 -6.45 7.30 13.11
CA TRP A 90 -6.63 7.02 14.52
C TRP A 90 -5.45 7.56 15.31
N THR A 91 -5.69 8.07 16.52
CA THR A 91 -4.64 8.48 17.44
C THR A 91 -4.97 8.04 18.86
N ASN A 92 -3.94 7.77 19.66
CA ASN A 92 -4.09 7.53 21.09
C ASN A 92 -4.12 8.83 21.93
N GLY A 93 -3.99 10.01 21.29
CA GLY A 93 -3.95 11.31 21.95
C GLY A 93 -2.60 11.73 22.55
N THR A 94 -1.53 10.95 22.33
CA THR A 94 -0.19 11.19 22.87
C THR A 94 0.91 10.99 21.81
N ASP A 95 0.67 11.53 20.60
CA ASP A 95 1.58 11.51 19.44
C ASP A 95 1.68 10.21 18.64
N LEU A 96 0.99 9.14 19.05
CA LEU A 96 0.90 7.94 18.23
C LEU A 96 -0.25 8.09 17.24
N THR A 97 0.07 8.06 15.96
CA THR A 97 -0.86 8.18 14.85
C THR A 97 -0.82 6.93 14.00
N CYS A 98 -1.98 6.36 13.73
CA CYS A 98 -2.18 5.33 12.73
C CYS A 98 -2.99 5.90 11.58
N VAL A 99 -2.61 5.53 10.35
CA VAL A 99 -3.43 5.77 9.16
C VAL A 99 -3.79 4.45 8.49
N LEU A 100 -5.03 4.37 8.00
CA LEU A 100 -5.47 3.35 7.06
C LEU A 100 -5.83 4.07 5.77
N ALA A 101 -4.99 3.90 4.76
CA ALA A 101 -5.04 4.66 3.53
C ALA A 101 -5.21 3.78 2.30
N PHE A 102 -5.80 4.35 1.27
CA PHE A 102 -6.15 3.66 0.05
C PHE A 102 -5.94 4.56 -1.16
N ARG A 103 -5.43 3.97 -2.23
CA ARG A 103 -5.37 4.62 -3.54
C ARG A 103 -5.39 3.58 -4.65
N GLN A 104 -5.73 4.04 -5.85
CA GLN A 104 -5.62 3.25 -7.08
C GLN A 104 -4.65 3.98 -8.01
N LEU A 105 -3.68 3.25 -8.55
CA LEU A 105 -2.85 3.71 -9.66
C LEU A 105 -3.42 3.16 -10.97
N ASP A 106 -3.32 3.94 -12.04
CA ASP A 106 -3.79 3.52 -13.36
C ASP A 106 -2.62 3.19 -14.30
N ALA A 107 -2.93 2.69 -15.50
CA ALA A 107 -1.92 2.23 -16.46
C ALA A 107 -1.03 3.34 -17.06
N THR A 108 -1.35 4.61 -16.81
CA THR A 108 -0.46 5.72 -17.18
C THR A 108 0.69 5.89 -16.18
N ASP A 109 0.51 5.36 -14.96
CA ASP A 109 1.58 5.23 -13.98
C ASP A 109 2.47 4.04 -14.37
N ARG A 110 3.76 4.31 -14.64
CA ARG A 110 4.77 3.37 -15.19
C ARG A 110 5.12 2.17 -14.30
N ILE A 111 4.29 1.88 -13.30
CA ILE A 111 4.50 0.99 -12.15
C ILE A 111 3.73 -0.33 -12.32
N LEU A 112 2.81 -0.42 -13.29
CA LEU A 112 1.96 -1.61 -13.42
C LEU A 112 2.71 -2.87 -13.87
N PRO A 113 2.53 -4.01 -13.19
CA PRO A 113 3.10 -5.28 -13.60
C PRO A 113 2.27 -5.94 -14.73
N GLY A 114 2.94 -6.40 -15.78
CA GLY A 114 2.34 -7.26 -16.82
C GLY A 114 1.29 -6.55 -17.70
N LYS A 115 0.10 -7.15 -17.84
CA LYS A 115 -1.05 -6.62 -18.60
C LYS A 115 -2.10 -5.92 -17.71
N SER A 116 -1.73 -5.60 -16.47
CA SER A 116 -2.64 -4.99 -15.50
C SER A 116 -3.04 -3.59 -15.96
N SER A 117 -4.29 -3.20 -15.73
CA SER A 117 -4.80 -1.87 -16.08
C SER A 117 -4.91 -0.93 -14.87
N ALA A 118 -4.84 -1.49 -13.65
CA ALA A 118 -4.91 -0.76 -12.40
C ALA A 118 -4.18 -1.52 -11.28
N LEU A 119 -3.68 -0.78 -10.29
CA LEU A 119 -3.11 -1.30 -9.06
C LEU A 119 -3.85 -0.68 -7.86
N ASP A 120 -4.60 -1.49 -7.15
CA ASP A 120 -5.25 -1.08 -5.90
C ASP A 120 -4.25 -1.22 -4.75
N MET A 121 -4.17 -0.21 -3.89
CA MET A 121 -3.22 -0.16 -2.78
C MET A 121 -3.92 0.18 -1.48
N MET A 122 -3.55 -0.52 -0.41
CA MET A 122 -3.93 -0.24 0.97
C MET A 122 -2.69 -0.13 1.84
N LEU A 123 -2.59 0.91 2.65
CA LEU A 123 -1.54 1.11 3.64
C LEU A 123 -2.15 1.10 5.03
N ARG A 124 -1.55 0.35 5.94
CA ARG A 124 -1.72 0.58 7.38
C ARG A 124 -0.36 0.96 7.95
N ASN A 125 -0.27 2.15 8.52
CA ASN A 125 0.99 2.64 9.07
C ASN A 125 0.74 3.38 10.39
N CYS A 126 1.34 2.87 11.46
CA CYS A 126 1.33 3.44 12.80
C CYS A 126 2.74 3.91 13.14
N LEU A 127 2.87 5.16 13.57
CA LEU A 127 4.12 5.76 14.00
C LEU A 127 3.88 6.84 15.06
N TYR A 128 4.95 7.22 15.77
CA TYR A 128 4.94 8.42 16.60
C TYR A 128 5.19 9.63 15.70
N GLY A 129 4.16 10.45 15.46
CA GLY A 129 4.21 11.53 14.47
C GLY A 129 2.84 11.86 13.86
N THR A 130 2.86 12.47 12.68
CA THR A 130 1.66 12.99 12.01
C THR A 130 1.03 12.00 11.03
N ALA A 131 -0.19 12.29 10.60
CA ALA A 131 -0.83 11.52 9.53
C ALA A 131 -0.07 11.65 8.21
N GLU A 132 0.47 12.83 7.92
CA GLU A 132 1.28 13.10 6.71
C GLU A 132 2.51 12.20 6.67
N GLU A 133 3.28 12.14 7.77
CA GLU A 133 4.45 11.26 7.89
C GLU A 133 4.06 9.79 7.73
N ALA A 134 2.92 9.39 8.29
CA ALA A 134 2.43 8.02 8.18
C ALA A 134 2.00 7.66 6.75
N LEU A 135 1.60 8.64 5.93
CA LEU A 135 1.18 8.46 4.53
C LEU A 135 2.34 8.43 3.53
N GLU A 136 3.55 8.88 3.90
CA GLU A 136 4.72 8.95 3.02
C GLU A 136 4.95 7.70 2.15
N PRO A 137 4.81 6.45 2.65
CA PRO A 137 5.01 5.26 1.83
C PRO A 137 4.06 5.12 0.62
N LEU A 138 2.89 5.79 0.63
CA LEU A 138 1.96 5.84 -0.50
C LEU A 138 2.13 7.09 -1.37
N ILE A 139 2.87 8.10 -0.91
CA ILE A 139 3.14 9.34 -1.66
C ILE A 139 4.41 9.16 -2.49
N ASP A 140 5.48 8.64 -1.88
CA ASP A 140 6.75 8.32 -2.55
C ASP A 140 6.83 6.83 -2.94
N ILE A 141 5.80 6.36 -3.64
CA ILE A 141 5.73 4.98 -4.14
C ILE A 141 6.91 4.62 -5.05
N HIS A 142 7.53 5.63 -5.67
CA HIS A 142 8.64 5.45 -6.58
C HIS A 142 9.86 4.83 -5.90
N THR A 143 10.16 5.13 -4.64
CA THR A 143 11.33 4.54 -3.97
C THR A 143 11.10 3.09 -3.53
N GLY A 144 9.87 2.73 -3.15
CA GLY A 144 9.50 1.36 -2.82
C GLY A 144 9.43 0.42 -4.02
N TYR A 145 9.02 0.92 -5.19
CA TYR A 145 8.85 0.13 -6.42
C TYR A 145 10.08 0.16 -7.35
N ALA A 146 10.81 1.28 -7.43
CA ALA A 146 12.04 1.38 -8.23
C ALA A 146 13.16 0.46 -7.70
N ALA A 147 13.24 0.29 -6.38
CA ALA A 147 14.14 -0.70 -5.76
C ALA A 147 13.85 -2.15 -6.22
N ILE A 148 12.64 -2.42 -6.73
CA ILE A 148 12.22 -3.72 -7.27
C ILE A 148 12.43 -3.78 -8.80
N ALA A 149 12.56 -2.63 -9.49
CA ALA A 149 12.63 -2.52 -10.94
C ALA A 149 14.06 -2.25 -11.49
N GLU A 150 15.05 -1.94 -10.66
CA GLU A 150 16.44 -1.62 -11.05
C GLU A 150 17.30 -2.81 -11.55
N HIS A 151 16.71 -3.79 -12.23
CA HIS A 151 17.46 -4.75 -13.04
C HIS A 151 17.07 -4.62 -14.52
N PRO A 152 17.85 -3.85 -15.33
CA PRO A 152 17.61 -3.70 -16.74
C PRO A 152 18.19 -4.92 -17.47
N ASN A 153 17.43 -6.00 -17.54
CA ASN A 153 17.59 -6.96 -18.63
C ASN A 153 16.25 -7.60 -18.97
N GLY A 154 15.80 -7.32 -20.20
CA GLY A 154 14.52 -7.70 -20.75
C GLY A 154 14.30 -9.21 -20.68
N ASN A 155 13.41 -9.60 -19.77
CA ASN A 155 12.49 -10.73 -19.84
C ASN A 155 11.79 -10.75 -18.49
N GLN A 156 10.46 -10.59 -18.49
CA GLN A 156 9.59 -10.58 -17.32
C GLN A 156 10.08 -11.58 -16.26
N ARG A 157 10.71 -11.05 -15.21
CA ARG A 157 11.25 -11.81 -14.09
C ARG A 157 10.64 -11.22 -12.84
N MET A 158 9.88 -12.08 -12.17
CA MET A 158 9.32 -12.04 -10.82
C MET A 158 9.55 -10.76 -9.95
N LEU A 159 8.53 -10.35 -9.19
CA LEU A 159 8.66 -9.46 -8.02
C LEU A 159 9.31 -10.25 -6.86
N SER A 160 10.57 -10.67 -7.01
CA SER A 160 11.13 -11.74 -6.17
C SER A 160 12.58 -11.44 -5.75
N PRO A 161 13.17 -12.24 -4.85
CA PRO A 161 13.10 -12.06 -3.40
C PRO A 161 14.53 -11.97 -2.86
N LEU A 162 14.97 -10.87 -2.24
CA LEU A 162 16.15 -10.79 -1.36
C LEU A 162 16.54 -9.32 -1.12
N ALA A 163 16.06 -8.76 -0.02
CA ALA A 163 16.73 -7.68 0.69
C ALA A 163 16.71 -8.01 2.19
N GLY A 164 17.23 -9.19 2.55
CA GLY A 164 17.63 -9.44 3.93
C GLY A 164 18.99 -8.78 4.19
N PRO A 165 19.28 -8.32 5.42
CA PRO A 165 20.58 -7.75 5.75
C PRO A 165 21.68 -8.79 5.52
N ARG A 166 22.79 -8.37 4.90
CA ARG A 166 23.97 -9.22 4.73
C ARG A 166 24.70 -9.38 6.09
N PRO A 167 25.30 -10.55 6.36
CA PRO A 167 26.09 -10.79 7.56
C PRO A 167 27.32 -9.87 7.64
#